data_AF-A0A925AFY5-F1
#
_entry.id   AF-A0A925AFY5-F1
#
_cell.length_a   1.000
_cell.length_b   1.000
_cell.length_c   1.000
_cell.angle_alpha   90.00
_cell.angle_beta   90.00
_cell.angle_gamma   90.00
#
_symmetry.space_group_name_H-M   'P 1'
#
loop_
_entity.id
_entity.type
_entity.pdbx_description
1 polymer ?
#
loop_
_entity_poly.entity_id
_entity_poly.type
_entity_poly.pdbx_seq_one_letter_code
_entity_poly.pdbx_strand_id
1 'polypeptide(L)'
;MKKIALLLFFATFLLGKTEAQKGIRFGLQASPSWSWLRTNDRKLEGVSSNWGVKLGVLGEFYFANNYAFTTGLGFGFNQGGSIQNGYARYQPWDESDLSEIPSPVLGTDAKVHYRINYVEIPVSLKMRGGSGEDAKMKFYAEAPIFTLGFVSKGTGDIRGTNTQNIDDVSIRDEVSGLSLSWGLGAGIEYEFSTNATLVTGLVFQQQFSDLTRTELVSTTDDPLVELTKKDSKATFGNIALKIAVFF
;
A
#
# COMPACT_ATOMS: atom_id res chain seq x y z
N MET A 1 15.25 7.93 36.49
CA MET A 1 15.78 9.22 35.99
C MET A 1 16.02 9.24 34.47
N LYS A 2 16.66 8.22 33.85
CA LYS A 2 16.89 8.19 32.38
C LYS A 2 15.62 8.23 31.51
N LYS A 3 14.51 7.62 31.96
CA LYS A 3 13.22 7.61 31.23
C LYS A 3 12.50 8.97 31.24
N ILE A 4 12.69 9.76 32.30
CA ILE A 4 12.10 11.10 32.44
C ILE A 4 12.87 12.12 31.60
N ALA A 5 14.20 11.97 31.52
CA ALA A 5 15.02 12.79 30.63
C ALA A 5 14.66 12.57 29.15
N LEU A 6 14.35 11.33 28.74
CA LEU A 6 13.92 11.03 27.37
C LEU A 6 12.55 11.65 27.04
N LEU A 7 11.61 11.61 27.98
CA LEU A 7 10.29 12.24 27.87
C LEU A 7 10.38 13.77 27.84
N LEU A 8 11.26 14.36 28.66
CA LEU A 8 11.53 15.80 28.63
C LEU A 8 12.22 16.24 27.34
N PHE A 9 13.14 15.44 26.80
CA PHE A 9 13.78 15.71 25.52
C PHE A 9 12.79 15.65 24.35
N PHE A 10 11.86 14.67 24.39
CA PHE A 10 10.76 14.57 23.42
C PHE A 10 9.76 15.73 23.55
N ALA A 11 9.47 16.18 24.77
CA ALA A 11 8.60 17.33 25.03
C ALA A 11 9.23 18.67 24.59
N THR A 12 10.55 18.83 24.71
CA THR A 12 11.25 20.01 24.17
C THR A 12 11.29 20.03 22.63
N PHE A 13 11.23 18.86 21.97
CA PHE A 13 11.10 18.80 20.51
C PHE A 13 9.71 19.24 20.03
N LEU A 14 8.67 19.02 20.85
CA LEU A 14 7.29 19.45 20.59
C LEU A 14 7.05 20.94 20.88
N LEU A 15 7.94 21.60 21.63
CA LEU A 15 7.82 23.00 22.04
C LEU A 15 8.81 23.94 21.32
N GLY A 16 9.61 23.42 20.39
CA GLY A 16 10.40 24.24 19.50
C GLY A 16 9.47 25.12 18.67
N LYS A 17 9.47 26.43 18.93
CA LYS A 17 8.87 27.39 18.02
C LYS A 17 9.66 27.35 16.71
N THR A 18 9.19 26.55 15.76
CA THR A 18 9.55 26.72 14.37
C THR A 18 8.94 28.06 13.93
N GLU A 19 9.78 29.08 13.88
CA GLU A 19 9.55 30.24 13.03
C GLU A 19 9.05 29.71 11.68
N ALA A 20 7.88 30.17 11.26
CA ALA A 20 7.23 29.80 10.03
C ALA A 20 8.11 30.21 8.83
N GLN A 21 9.09 29.39 8.50
CA GLN A 21 9.61 29.36 7.13
C GLN A 21 8.42 28.97 6.27
N LYS A 22 7.88 29.95 5.53
CA LYS A 22 6.74 29.87 4.60
C LYS A 22 6.85 28.78 3.51
N GLY A 23 7.79 27.86 3.61
CA GLY A 23 8.09 26.86 2.60
C GLY A 23 7.89 25.41 3.03
N ILE A 24 7.89 25.02 4.33
CA ILE A 24 7.89 23.59 4.69
C ILE A 24 6.97 23.29 5.87
N ARG A 25 6.16 22.24 5.75
CA ARG A 25 5.32 21.70 6.83
C ARG A 25 5.50 20.20 6.97
N PHE A 26 5.40 19.69 8.18
CA PHE A 26 5.50 18.26 8.44
C PHE A 26 4.20 17.74 9.01
N GLY A 27 3.80 16.54 8.60
CA GLY A 27 2.57 15.92 9.07
C GLY A 27 2.72 14.45 9.36
N LEU A 28 1.86 13.95 10.24
CA LEU A 28 1.70 12.53 10.53
C LEU A 28 0.44 12.04 9.86
N GLN A 29 0.53 10.93 9.12
CA GLN A 29 -0.58 10.30 8.42
C GLN A 29 -0.93 8.97 9.06
N ALA A 30 -2.23 8.72 9.25
CA ALA A 30 -2.79 7.42 9.60
C ALA A 30 -4.05 7.15 8.79
N SER A 31 -3.91 6.41 7.70
CA SER A 31 -4.96 6.27 6.69
C SER A 31 -5.42 4.82 6.59
N PRO A 32 -6.64 4.46 7.00
CA PRO A 32 -7.19 3.15 6.67
C PRO A 32 -7.34 3.02 5.15
N SER A 33 -7.09 1.83 4.64
CA SER A 33 -7.07 1.57 3.20
C SER A 33 -7.69 0.23 2.84
N TRP A 34 -8.24 0.16 1.64
CA TRP A 34 -8.79 -1.06 1.05
C TRP A 34 -8.04 -1.31 -0.25
N SER A 35 -7.43 -2.49 -0.35
CA SER A 35 -6.70 -2.92 -1.53
C SER A 35 -7.36 -4.13 -2.16
N TRP A 36 -7.17 -4.31 -3.47
CA TRP A 36 -7.61 -5.48 -4.20
C TRP A 36 -6.58 -5.83 -5.26
N LEU A 37 -6.55 -7.10 -5.66
CA LEU A 37 -5.69 -7.57 -6.74
C LEU A 37 -6.43 -7.56 -8.07
N ARG A 38 -5.68 -7.29 -9.13
CA ARG A 38 -6.09 -7.45 -10.53
C ARG A 38 -5.00 -8.21 -11.26
N THR A 39 -5.41 -9.13 -12.09
CA THR A 39 -4.54 -9.94 -12.95
C THR A 39 -4.97 -9.76 -14.41
N ASN A 40 -4.01 -9.94 -15.31
CA ASN A 40 -4.24 -9.93 -16.75
C ASN A 40 -4.67 -11.29 -17.31
N ASP A 41 -4.65 -12.35 -16.49
CA ASP A 41 -5.07 -13.69 -16.88
C ASP A 41 -6.60 -13.84 -16.79
N ARG A 42 -7.23 -14.39 -17.83
CA ARG A 42 -8.68 -14.67 -17.86
C ARG A 42 -9.12 -15.77 -16.88
N LYS A 43 -8.17 -16.59 -16.42
CA LYS A 43 -8.45 -17.72 -15.52
C LYS A 43 -8.05 -17.45 -14.06
N LEU A 44 -7.50 -16.28 -13.76
CA LEU A 44 -7.24 -15.84 -12.40
C LEU A 44 -8.15 -14.63 -12.15
N GLU A 45 -8.90 -14.62 -11.05
CA GLU A 45 -9.82 -13.52 -10.76
C GLU A 45 -9.53 -12.94 -9.37
N GLY A 46 -9.50 -11.61 -9.25
CA GLY A 46 -9.39 -10.94 -7.95
C GLY A 46 -10.75 -10.92 -7.24
N VAL A 47 -10.95 -11.78 -6.25
CA VAL A 47 -12.30 -12.04 -5.67
C VAL A 47 -12.50 -11.37 -4.32
N SER A 48 -11.43 -11.01 -3.59
CA SER A 48 -11.55 -10.33 -2.29
C SER A 48 -10.56 -9.19 -2.13
N SER A 49 -11.03 -8.13 -1.47
CA SER A 49 -10.21 -7.02 -1.02
C SER A 49 -9.61 -7.30 0.36
N ASN A 50 -8.49 -6.65 0.66
CA ASN A 50 -7.89 -6.61 1.98
C ASN A 50 -8.11 -5.24 2.61
N TRP A 51 -8.33 -5.24 3.92
CA TRP A 51 -8.31 -4.02 4.71
C TRP A 51 -6.93 -3.84 5.35
N GLY A 52 -6.37 -2.66 5.19
CA GLY A 52 -5.03 -2.32 5.67
C GLY A 52 -4.99 -0.89 6.22
N VAL A 53 -3.79 -0.49 6.64
CA VAL A 53 -3.55 0.86 7.17
C VAL A 53 -2.23 1.38 6.62
N LYS A 54 -2.20 2.65 6.25
CA LYS A 54 -1.00 3.39 5.85
C LYS A 54 -0.62 4.39 6.95
N LEU A 55 0.50 4.16 7.60
CA LEU A 55 1.06 5.07 8.61
C LEU A 55 2.28 5.77 8.05
N GLY A 56 2.48 7.06 8.30
CA GLY A 56 3.66 7.72 7.76
C GLY A 56 3.87 9.14 8.23
N VAL A 57 5.00 9.69 7.81
CA VAL A 57 5.34 11.10 7.95
C VAL A 57 5.35 11.73 6.56
N LEU A 58 4.71 12.87 6.42
CA LEU A 58 4.65 13.67 5.20
C LEU A 58 5.37 15.00 5.41
N GLY A 59 5.99 15.50 4.36
CA GLY A 59 6.53 16.85 4.23
C GLY A 59 5.89 17.55 3.05
N GLU A 60 5.41 18.78 3.26
CA GLU A 60 4.87 19.65 2.21
C GLU A 60 5.78 20.84 2.00
N PHE A 61 6.28 21.01 0.78
CA PHE A 61 7.16 22.08 0.34
C PHE A 61 6.38 23.07 -0.53
N TYR A 62 6.03 24.23 0.01
CA TYR A 62 5.25 25.26 -0.67
C TYR A 62 6.17 26.11 -1.54
N PHE A 63 5.84 26.15 -2.83
CA PHE A 63 6.51 27.03 -3.80
C PHE A 63 5.59 28.14 -4.31
N ALA A 64 4.29 28.05 -4.03
CA ALA A 64 3.31 29.11 -4.22
C ALA A 64 2.21 28.99 -3.15
N ASN A 65 1.39 30.04 -2.99
CA ASN A 65 0.35 30.11 -1.95
C ASN A 65 -0.63 28.92 -1.99
N ASN A 66 -0.89 28.39 -3.18
CA ASN A 66 -1.87 27.32 -3.41
C ASN A 66 -1.24 26.02 -3.92
N TYR A 67 0.09 25.96 -4.03
CA TYR A 67 0.78 24.81 -4.61
C TYR A 67 1.93 24.36 -3.72
N ALA A 68 1.94 23.07 -3.39
CA ALA A 68 2.96 22.43 -2.59
C ALA A 68 3.41 21.12 -3.23
N PHE A 69 4.71 20.87 -3.19
CA PHE A 69 5.26 19.55 -3.46
C PHE A 69 5.19 18.73 -2.18
N THR A 70 4.61 17.54 -2.23
CA THR A 70 4.47 16.65 -1.06
C THR A 70 5.36 15.44 -1.24
N THR A 71 6.10 15.08 -0.20
CA THR A 71 6.83 13.82 -0.13
C THR A 71 6.78 13.25 1.27
N GLY A 72 7.32 12.06 1.51
CA GLY A 72 7.32 11.49 2.84
C GLY A 72 7.90 10.09 2.92
N LEU A 73 7.76 9.51 4.10
CA LEU A 73 8.04 8.10 4.36
C LEU A 73 6.82 7.48 5.02
N GLY A 74 6.26 6.48 4.36
CA GLY A 74 5.08 5.73 4.80
C GLY A 74 5.36 4.24 4.95
N PHE A 75 4.46 3.59 5.65
CA PHE A 75 4.40 2.16 5.86
C PHE A 75 2.98 1.71 5.55
N GLY A 76 2.81 0.98 4.47
CA GLY A 76 1.55 0.35 4.09
C GLY A 76 1.48 -1.05 4.68
N PHE A 77 0.54 -1.29 5.59
CA PHE A 77 0.33 -2.60 6.21
C PHE A 77 -0.86 -3.32 5.60
N ASN A 78 -0.75 -4.65 5.50
CA ASN A 78 -1.78 -5.57 5.05
C ASN A 78 -2.39 -5.22 3.68
N GLN A 79 -1.53 -4.80 2.75
CA GLN A 79 -1.91 -4.49 1.37
C GLN A 79 -2.00 -5.77 0.54
N GLY A 80 -2.77 -5.75 -0.54
CA GLY A 80 -2.96 -6.90 -1.43
C GLY A 80 -4.44 -7.24 -1.60
N GLY A 81 -4.73 -8.54 -1.69
CA GLY A 81 -6.07 -9.04 -1.97
C GLY A 81 -6.02 -10.55 -2.15
N SER A 82 -7.11 -11.11 -2.68
CA SER A 82 -7.19 -12.56 -2.90
C SER A 82 -7.45 -12.87 -4.36
N ILE A 83 -6.69 -13.82 -4.90
CA ILE A 83 -6.86 -14.34 -6.26
C ILE A 83 -7.52 -15.71 -6.17
N GLN A 84 -8.60 -15.90 -6.91
CA GLN A 84 -9.22 -17.19 -7.12
C GLN A 84 -8.67 -17.81 -8.41
N ASN A 85 -8.25 -19.06 -8.29
CA ASN A 85 -7.72 -19.84 -9.38
C ASN A 85 -8.83 -20.55 -10.19
N GLY A 86 -8.82 -20.39 -11.51
CA GLY A 86 -9.68 -21.11 -12.47
C GLY A 86 -8.97 -22.21 -13.25
N TYR A 87 -7.72 -22.56 -12.92
CA TYR A 87 -6.97 -23.67 -13.52
C TYR A 87 -7.15 -24.98 -12.73
N ALA A 88 -7.11 -26.11 -13.44
CA ALA A 88 -7.18 -27.44 -12.82
C ALA A 88 -5.99 -27.75 -11.91
N ARG A 89 -4.81 -27.22 -12.25
CA ARG A 89 -3.57 -27.33 -11.48
C ARG A 89 -2.87 -25.98 -11.47
N TYR A 90 -2.74 -25.36 -10.30
CA TYR A 90 -2.11 -24.06 -10.10
C TYR A 90 -1.11 -24.13 -8.96
N GLN A 91 0.13 -23.73 -9.23
CA GLN A 91 1.16 -23.55 -8.21
C GLN A 91 1.46 -22.05 -8.14
N PRO A 92 0.90 -21.33 -7.15
CA PRO A 92 1.08 -19.89 -7.04
C PRO A 92 2.50 -19.49 -6.67
N TRP A 93 3.24 -20.39 -6.00
CA TRP A 93 4.51 -20.07 -5.34
C TRP A 93 5.62 -21.07 -5.70
N ASP A 94 6.32 -20.86 -6.81
CA ASP A 94 7.34 -21.82 -7.29
C ASP A 94 8.72 -21.61 -6.66
N GLU A 95 9.06 -20.37 -6.29
CA GLU A 95 10.38 -20.03 -5.72
C GLU A 95 10.41 -19.98 -4.18
N SER A 96 9.24 -20.00 -3.52
CA SER A 96 9.17 -20.04 -2.05
C SER A 96 9.39 -21.45 -1.52
N ASP A 97 10.00 -21.59 -0.33
CA ASP A 97 10.18 -22.89 0.30
C ASP A 97 8.82 -23.47 0.73
N LEU A 98 8.22 -24.27 -0.17
CA LEU A 98 6.97 -24.99 0.05
C LEU A 98 7.18 -26.36 0.70
N SER A 99 8.33 -26.60 1.36
CA SER A 99 8.64 -27.89 1.99
C SER A 99 7.62 -28.33 3.05
N GLU A 100 6.79 -27.43 3.56
CA GLU A 100 5.68 -27.72 4.48
C GLU A 100 4.37 -28.13 3.78
N ILE A 101 4.30 -28.09 2.44
CA ILE A 101 3.08 -28.39 1.67
C ILE A 101 3.14 -29.81 1.08
N PRO A 102 2.25 -30.75 1.50
CA PRO A 102 2.22 -32.12 0.98
C PRO A 102 1.93 -32.23 -0.53
N SER A 103 1.35 -31.18 -1.14
CA SER A 103 1.19 -31.03 -2.60
C SER A 103 1.08 -29.54 -2.94
N PRO A 104 2.08 -28.91 -3.60
CA PRO A 104 2.07 -27.47 -3.91
C PRO A 104 1.08 -27.10 -5.03
N VAL A 105 0.39 -28.09 -5.59
CA VAL A 105 -0.55 -27.90 -6.70
C VAL A 105 -1.98 -27.81 -6.19
N LEU A 106 -2.58 -26.65 -6.40
CA LEU A 106 -3.95 -26.33 -6.05
C LEU A 106 -4.91 -26.67 -7.19
N GLY A 107 -6.09 -27.17 -6.82
CA GLY A 107 -7.18 -27.43 -7.76
C GLY A 107 -7.92 -26.17 -8.19
N THR A 108 -8.91 -26.34 -9.06
CA THR A 108 -9.85 -25.28 -9.46
C THR A 108 -10.54 -24.69 -8.22
N ASP A 109 -10.79 -23.38 -8.24
CA ASP A 109 -11.42 -22.56 -7.18
C ASP A 109 -10.61 -22.32 -5.90
N ALA A 110 -9.34 -22.73 -5.87
CA ALA A 110 -8.46 -22.39 -4.76
C ALA A 110 -8.28 -20.86 -4.63
N LYS A 111 -8.38 -20.35 -3.40
CA LYS A 111 -8.20 -18.92 -3.10
C LYS A 111 -6.85 -18.71 -2.43
N VAL A 112 -6.04 -17.87 -3.07
CA VAL A 112 -4.73 -17.47 -2.59
C VAL A 112 -4.83 -16.04 -2.08
N HIS A 113 -4.64 -15.86 -0.78
CA HIS A 113 -4.69 -14.57 -0.12
C HIS A 113 -3.27 -13.99 0.00
N TYR A 114 -3.05 -12.78 -0.52
CA TYR A 114 -1.77 -12.08 -0.43
C TYR A 114 -1.85 -10.93 0.57
N ARG A 115 -0.90 -10.87 1.51
CA ARG A 115 -0.72 -9.79 2.49
C ARG A 115 0.70 -9.26 2.41
N ILE A 116 0.86 -8.04 1.93
CA ILE A 116 2.15 -7.42 1.68
C ILE A 116 2.26 -6.13 2.48
N ASN A 117 3.43 -5.92 3.09
CA ASN A 117 3.79 -4.71 3.78
C ASN A 117 4.85 -3.94 2.97
N TYR A 118 4.60 -2.66 2.77
CA TYR A 118 5.46 -1.77 1.99
C TYR A 118 6.04 -0.66 2.86
N VAL A 119 7.29 -0.31 2.60
CA VAL A 119 7.84 1.01 2.94
C VAL A 119 7.65 1.89 1.72
N GLU A 120 6.87 2.94 1.83
CA GLU A 120 6.43 3.78 0.71
C GLU A 120 7.06 5.17 0.78
N ILE A 121 7.52 5.69 -0.35
CA ILE A 121 7.96 7.07 -0.53
C ILE A 121 7.00 7.71 -1.55
N PRO A 122 5.95 8.40 -1.09
CA PRO A 122 5.08 9.15 -1.97
C PRO A 122 5.76 10.45 -2.41
N VAL A 123 5.46 10.86 -3.63
CA VAL A 123 5.84 12.12 -4.25
C VAL A 123 4.62 12.63 -5.01
N SER A 124 4.10 13.79 -4.65
CA SER A 124 2.91 14.32 -5.29
C SER A 124 2.91 15.84 -5.38
N LEU A 125 2.19 16.36 -6.37
CA LEU A 125 1.85 17.77 -6.41
C LEU A 125 0.50 17.98 -5.73
N LYS A 126 0.47 18.87 -4.75
CA LYS A 126 -0.73 19.24 -3.99
C LYS A 126 -1.16 20.65 -4.35
N MET A 127 -2.42 20.78 -4.70
CA MET A 127 -3.09 22.02 -5.05
C MET A 127 -4.14 22.32 -4.00
N ARG A 128 -4.18 23.54 -3.50
CA ARG A 128 -5.12 24.00 -2.47
C ARG A 128 -6.07 25.01 -3.09
N GLY A 129 -7.37 24.77 -2.98
CA GLY A 129 -8.44 25.67 -3.43
C GLY A 129 -9.36 26.02 -2.28
N GLY A 130 -9.94 27.23 -2.28
CA GLY A 130 -10.83 27.64 -1.19
C GLY A 130 -11.03 29.15 -1.12
N SER A 131 -12.10 29.56 -0.44
CA SER A 131 -12.57 30.95 -0.34
C SER A 131 -11.66 31.78 0.59
N GLY A 132 -10.67 32.47 0.02
CA GLY A 132 -9.83 33.44 0.73
C GLY A 132 -8.67 32.85 1.54
N GLU A 133 -7.62 33.64 1.74
CA GLU A 133 -6.42 33.24 2.50
C GLU A 133 -6.71 32.90 3.98
N ASP A 134 -7.83 33.40 4.52
CA ASP A 134 -8.23 33.30 5.94
C ASP A 134 -9.28 32.20 6.26
N ALA A 135 -9.74 31.42 5.28
CA ALA A 135 -10.73 30.38 5.58
C ALA A 135 -10.12 29.19 6.36
N LYS A 136 -10.74 28.85 7.49
CA LYS A 136 -10.38 27.68 8.31
C LYS A 136 -10.56 26.34 7.59
N MET A 137 -11.38 26.30 6.55
CA MET A 137 -11.61 25.12 5.70
C MET A 137 -11.09 25.39 4.30
N LYS A 138 -10.18 24.53 3.84
CA LYS A 138 -9.61 24.57 2.49
C LYS A 138 -9.87 23.23 1.82
N PHE A 139 -10.02 23.23 0.51
CA PHE A 139 -10.07 22.01 -0.29
C PHE A 139 -8.69 21.75 -0.88
N TYR A 140 -8.34 20.49 -1.08
CA TYR A 140 -7.10 20.14 -1.77
C TYR A 140 -7.33 19.05 -2.81
N ALA A 141 -6.48 19.07 -3.82
CA ALA A 141 -6.33 18.01 -4.80
C ALA A 141 -4.85 17.64 -4.90
N GLU A 142 -4.56 16.35 -5.00
CA GLU A 142 -3.23 15.78 -5.16
C GLU A 142 -3.19 15.01 -6.48
N ALA A 143 -2.44 15.51 -7.45
CA ALA A 143 -2.36 14.89 -8.78
C ALA A 143 -1.10 15.36 -9.53
N PRO A 144 -0.29 14.43 -10.09
CA PRO A 144 -0.26 12.99 -9.82
C PRO A 144 0.40 12.68 -8.46
N ILE A 145 0.05 11.53 -7.88
CA ILE A 145 0.74 10.94 -6.72
C ILE A 145 1.56 9.76 -7.23
N PHE A 146 2.87 9.88 -7.29
CA PHE A 146 3.76 8.75 -7.54
C PHE A 146 4.23 8.15 -6.23
N THR A 147 4.14 6.84 -6.07
CA THR A 147 4.60 6.17 -4.85
C THR A 147 5.59 5.07 -5.20
N LEU A 148 6.80 5.23 -4.69
CA LEU A 148 7.88 4.26 -4.69
C LEU A 148 7.74 3.39 -3.44
N GLY A 149 7.31 2.14 -3.58
CA GLY A 149 7.20 1.21 -2.46
C GLY A 149 8.29 0.15 -2.49
N PHE A 150 8.85 -0.18 -1.34
CA PHE A 150 9.77 -1.28 -1.13
C PHE A 150 9.08 -2.35 -0.29
N VAL A 151 9.10 -3.60 -0.73
CA VAL A 151 8.48 -4.70 0.03
C VAL A 151 9.34 -5.00 1.27
N SER A 152 8.77 -4.76 2.44
CA SER A 152 9.41 -5.11 3.71
C SER A 152 9.12 -6.55 4.10
N LYS A 153 7.85 -6.96 3.99
CA LYS A 153 7.38 -8.31 4.32
C LYS A 153 6.28 -8.72 3.34
N GLY A 154 6.37 -9.92 2.80
CA GLY A 154 5.31 -10.56 2.02
C GLY A 154 4.89 -11.85 2.72
N THR A 155 3.58 -12.00 2.95
CA THR A 155 3.01 -13.18 3.55
C THR A 155 1.78 -13.57 2.75
N GLY A 156 1.54 -14.86 2.57
CA GLY A 156 0.30 -15.31 1.96
C GLY A 156 -0.19 -16.59 2.57
N ASP A 157 -1.44 -16.85 2.24
CA ASP A 157 -2.31 -17.71 3.00
C ASP A 157 -3.22 -18.41 1.98
N ILE A 158 -3.23 -19.75 2.00
CA ILE A 158 -4.01 -20.56 1.07
C ILE A 158 -5.23 -21.07 1.82
N ARG A 159 -6.41 -20.71 1.34
CA ARG A 159 -7.68 -21.17 1.91
C ARG A 159 -8.57 -21.74 0.82
N GLY A 160 -9.06 -22.97 1.02
CA GLY A 160 -10.08 -23.56 0.14
C GLY A 160 -9.79 -24.92 -0.47
N THR A 161 -8.97 -25.77 0.16
CA THR A 161 -8.91 -27.20 -0.20
C THR A 161 -9.19 -28.01 1.05
N ASN A 162 -10.13 -28.97 1.00
CA ASN A 162 -10.69 -29.74 2.13
C ASN A 162 -9.67 -30.53 2.99
N THR A 163 -8.36 -30.36 2.76
CA THR A 163 -7.28 -31.08 3.42
C THR A 163 -6.02 -30.23 3.68
N GLN A 164 -5.93 -28.97 3.26
CA GLN A 164 -4.74 -28.12 3.48
C GLN A 164 -5.16 -26.66 3.69
N ASN A 165 -5.14 -26.21 4.95
CA ASN A 165 -5.17 -24.80 5.31
C ASN A 165 -3.75 -24.44 5.75
N ILE A 166 -3.13 -23.47 5.08
CA ILE A 166 -1.77 -23.04 5.40
C ILE A 166 -1.80 -21.52 5.54
N ASP A 167 -1.62 -21.10 6.78
CA ASP A 167 -1.51 -19.69 7.15
C ASP A 167 -0.02 -19.30 7.21
N ASP A 168 0.27 -18.05 6.82
CA ASP A 168 1.56 -17.38 7.04
C ASP A 168 2.80 -17.92 6.31
N VAL A 169 2.66 -18.36 5.05
CA VAL A 169 3.83 -18.64 4.20
C VAL A 169 4.54 -17.34 3.84
N SER A 170 5.85 -17.28 4.04
CA SER A 170 6.68 -16.12 3.68
C SER A 170 6.93 -16.08 2.18
N ILE A 171 6.26 -15.16 1.48
CA ILE A 171 6.35 -14.99 0.01
C ILE A 171 7.25 -13.79 -0.32
N ARG A 172 8.22 -13.48 0.55
CA ARG A 172 9.10 -12.32 0.35
C ARG A 172 9.96 -12.48 -0.91
N ASP A 173 10.38 -13.70 -1.23
CA ASP A 173 11.32 -13.97 -2.32
C ASP A 173 10.65 -13.96 -3.72
N GLU A 174 9.32 -14.03 -3.75
CA GLU A 174 8.52 -14.10 -4.98
C GLU A 174 7.89 -12.75 -5.37
N VAL A 175 7.83 -11.80 -4.44
CA VAL A 175 7.37 -10.44 -4.71
C VAL A 175 8.56 -9.56 -5.08
N SER A 176 8.45 -8.82 -6.19
CA SER A 176 9.43 -7.79 -6.56
C SER A 176 9.67 -6.82 -5.40
N GLY A 177 10.93 -6.67 -4.97
CA GLY A 177 11.31 -5.77 -3.88
C GLY A 177 11.00 -4.30 -4.14
N LEU A 178 10.78 -3.91 -5.41
CA LEU A 178 10.38 -2.57 -5.83
C LEU A 178 8.96 -2.59 -6.41
N SER A 179 8.15 -1.64 -5.96
CA SER A 179 6.80 -1.36 -6.45
C SER A 179 6.70 0.10 -6.87
N LEU A 180 6.11 0.34 -8.04
CA LEU A 180 5.81 1.66 -8.56
C LEU A 180 4.31 1.78 -8.76
N SER A 181 3.74 2.85 -8.21
CA SER A 181 2.32 3.15 -8.33
C SER A 181 2.08 4.62 -8.59
N TRP A 182 0.94 4.91 -9.20
CA TRP A 182 0.44 6.25 -9.40
C TRP A 182 -0.93 6.40 -8.74
N GLY A 183 -1.36 7.62 -8.49
CA GLY A 183 -2.59 7.87 -7.78
C GLY A 183 -3.05 9.31 -7.89
N LEU A 184 -4.23 9.54 -7.33
CA LEU A 184 -4.90 10.83 -7.26
C LEU A 184 -5.56 10.94 -5.89
N GLY A 185 -5.55 12.12 -5.31
CA GLY A 185 -6.18 12.40 -4.02
C GLY A 185 -6.99 13.68 -4.07
N ALA A 186 -8.05 13.74 -3.27
CA ALA A 186 -8.77 14.98 -3.04
C ALA A 186 -9.40 14.97 -1.65
N GLY A 187 -9.57 16.14 -1.07
CA GLY A 187 -10.15 16.24 0.26
C GLY A 187 -10.24 17.65 0.79
N ILE A 188 -10.33 17.73 2.11
CA ILE A 188 -10.46 18.95 2.88
C ILE A 188 -9.33 19.06 3.90
N GLU A 189 -8.96 20.30 4.19
CA GLU A 189 -8.07 20.67 5.27
C GLU A 189 -8.82 21.59 6.22
N TYR A 190 -8.70 21.29 7.51
CA TYR A 190 -9.31 22.03 8.59
C TYR A 190 -8.24 22.52 9.55
N GLU A 191 -8.08 23.84 9.62
CA GLU A 191 -7.17 24.52 10.55
C GLU A 191 -7.86 24.66 11.91
N PHE A 192 -7.55 23.75 12.83
CA PHE A 192 -8.10 23.77 14.19
C PHE A 192 -7.22 24.56 15.18
N SER A 193 -5.94 24.77 14.84
CA SER A 193 -5.00 25.62 15.58
C SER A 193 -4.11 26.39 14.61
N THR A 194 -3.49 27.48 15.08
CA THR A 194 -2.57 28.30 14.28
C THR A 194 -1.43 27.49 13.66
N ASN A 195 -1.00 26.43 14.35
CA ASN A 195 0.10 25.56 13.92
C ASN A 195 -0.36 24.11 13.73
N ALA A 196 -1.66 23.86 13.56
CA ALA A 196 -2.13 22.49 13.36
C ALA A 196 -3.31 22.42 12.40
N THR A 197 -3.15 21.61 11.36
CA THR A 197 -4.16 21.39 10.33
C THR A 197 -4.48 19.92 10.22
N LEU A 198 -5.75 19.58 10.34
CA LEU A 198 -6.27 18.26 10.06
C LEU A 198 -6.58 18.16 8.56
N VAL A 199 -5.98 17.19 7.89
CA VAL A 199 -6.18 16.89 6.47
C VAL A 199 -6.94 15.58 6.38
N THR A 200 -8.08 15.59 5.70
CA THR A 200 -8.89 14.40 5.45
C THR A 200 -9.30 14.32 4.00
N GLY A 201 -9.28 13.13 3.41
CA GLY A 201 -9.65 12.99 2.00
C GLY A 201 -9.62 11.56 1.50
N LEU A 202 -9.92 11.38 0.23
CA LEU A 202 -9.83 10.09 -0.44
C LEU A 202 -8.60 10.10 -1.34
N VAL A 203 -7.86 9.00 -1.34
CA VAL A 203 -6.72 8.77 -2.21
C VAL A 203 -6.95 7.47 -2.95
N PHE A 204 -6.94 7.53 -4.27
CA PHE A 204 -6.91 6.38 -5.15
C PHE A 204 -5.46 6.13 -5.58
N GLN A 205 -5.01 4.89 -5.51
CA GLN A 205 -3.67 4.49 -5.91
C GLN A 205 -3.75 3.18 -6.72
N GLN A 206 -3.10 3.15 -7.86
CA GLN A 206 -3.01 1.99 -8.74
C GLN A 206 -1.54 1.65 -8.95
N GLN A 207 -1.15 0.41 -8.60
CA GLN A 207 0.16 -0.10 -8.93
C GLN A 207 0.22 -0.48 -10.42
N PHE A 208 1.33 -0.14 -11.06
CA PHE A 208 1.62 -0.55 -12.44
C PHE A 208 2.91 -1.37 -12.57
N SER A 209 3.77 -1.38 -11.55
CA SER A 209 4.90 -2.30 -11.50
C SER A 209 4.41 -3.72 -11.29
N ASP A 210 4.97 -4.65 -12.06
CA ASP A 210 4.77 -6.09 -11.90
C ASP A 210 5.12 -6.52 -10.48
N LEU A 211 4.20 -7.20 -9.80
CA LEU A 211 4.42 -7.71 -8.44
C LEU A 211 4.98 -9.13 -8.44
N THR A 212 4.64 -9.94 -9.45
CA THR A 212 4.95 -11.36 -9.45
C THR A 212 6.14 -11.64 -10.35
N ARG A 213 7.15 -12.30 -9.81
CA ARG A 213 8.24 -12.84 -10.60
C ARG A 213 7.90 -14.28 -10.94
N THR A 214 7.24 -14.48 -12.08
CA THR A 214 7.00 -15.79 -12.70
C THR A 214 6.01 -16.71 -11.94
N GLU A 215 5.00 -17.25 -12.64
CA GLU A 215 4.11 -18.31 -12.11
C GLU A 215 4.22 -19.57 -12.97
N LEU A 216 4.00 -20.77 -12.42
CA LEU A 216 3.89 -22.03 -13.16
C LEU A 216 2.42 -22.49 -13.22
N VAL A 217 1.89 -22.73 -14.43
CA VAL A 217 0.48 -23.05 -14.64
C VAL A 217 0.33 -24.24 -15.60
N SER A 218 -0.63 -25.13 -15.34
CA SER A 218 -1.06 -26.16 -16.31
C SER A 218 -2.55 -26.10 -16.58
N THR A 219 -2.93 -26.23 -17.86
CA THR A 219 -4.32 -26.26 -18.33
C THR A 219 -4.94 -27.65 -18.35
N THR A 220 -4.18 -28.69 -18.00
CA THR A 220 -4.59 -30.10 -18.13
C THR A 220 -4.44 -30.84 -16.80
N ASP A 221 -5.46 -31.58 -16.38
CA ASP A 221 -5.51 -32.38 -15.13
C ASP A 221 -4.84 -33.75 -15.30
N ASP A 222 -3.68 -33.79 -15.97
CA ASP A 222 -2.89 -35.01 -16.17
C ASP A 222 -1.57 -34.86 -15.41
N PRO A 223 -1.26 -35.74 -14.43
CA PRO A 223 0.00 -35.69 -13.68
C PRO A 223 1.25 -35.95 -14.54
N LEU A 224 1.11 -36.40 -15.80
CA LEU A 224 2.21 -36.61 -16.75
C LEU A 224 2.55 -35.36 -17.58
N VAL A 225 1.77 -34.28 -17.48
CA VAL A 225 1.99 -33.03 -18.23
C VAL A 225 2.78 -32.04 -17.37
N GLU A 226 3.95 -31.63 -17.86
CA GLU A 226 4.81 -30.63 -17.21
C GLU A 226 4.11 -29.28 -17.06
N LEU A 227 4.33 -28.62 -15.91
CA LEU A 227 3.81 -27.28 -15.64
C LEU A 227 4.45 -26.27 -16.59
N THR A 228 3.64 -25.47 -17.28
CA THR A 228 4.15 -24.45 -18.21
C THR A 228 4.38 -23.15 -17.46
N LYS A 229 5.59 -22.59 -17.59
CA LYS A 229 5.93 -21.28 -17.06
C LYS A 229 5.09 -20.20 -17.74
N LYS A 230 4.31 -19.46 -16.97
CA LYS A 230 3.47 -18.36 -17.47
C LYS A 230 3.80 -17.07 -16.72
N ASP A 231 4.15 -16.05 -17.48
CA ASP A 231 4.33 -14.71 -16.96
C ASP A 231 2.95 -14.04 -16.76
N SER A 232 2.31 -14.37 -15.63
CA SER A 232 1.11 -13.69 -15.15
C SER A 232 1.50 -12.40 -14.43
N LYS A 233 0.84 -11.28 -14.76
CA LYS A 233 1.10 -9.98 -14.14
C LYS A 233 -0.01 -9.67 -13.14
N ALA A 234 0.31 -9.73 -11.85
CA ALA A 234 -0.56 -9.24 -10.81
C ALA A 234 -0.22 -7.78 -10.47
N THR A 235 -1.24 -6.93 -10.42
CA THR A 235 -1.16 -5.54 -9.95
C THR A 235 -2.19 -5.33 -8.85
N PHE A 236 -1.91 -4.49 -7.85
CA PHE A 236 -2.92 -4.12 -6.87
C PHE A 236 -3.46 -2.71 -7.11
N GLY A 237 -4.75 -2.53 -6.84
CA GLY A 237 -5.39 -1.22 -6.67
C GLY A 237 -5.67 -0.97 -5.19
N ASN A 238 -5.68 0.30 -4.79
CA ASN A 238 -5.92 0.72 -3.41
C ASN A 238 -6.76 2.01 -3.37
N ILE A 239 -7.71 2.06 -2.44
CA ILE A 239 -8.34 3.30 -1.99
C ILE A 239 -8.02 3.49 -0.51
N ALA A 240 -7.51 4.66 -0.16
CA ALA A 240 -7.23 5.05 1.21
C ALA A 240 -8.05 6.27 1.63
N LEU A 241 -8.59 6.22 2.84
CA LEU A 241 -9.12 7.40 3.52
C LEU A 241 -7.93 8.10 4.17
N LYS A 242 -7.43 9.15 3.54
CA LYS A 242 -6.32 9.94 4.06
C LYS A 242 -6.77 10.67 5.31
N ILE A 243 -6.08 10.46 6.42
CA ILE A 243 -6.22 11.25 7.64
C ILE A 243 -4.81 11.62 8.07
N ALA A 244 -4.51 12.91 8.09
CA ALA A 244 -3.21 13.42 8.48
C ALA A 244 -3.33 14.69 9.32
N VAL A 245 -2.37 14.91 10.21
CA VAL A 245 -2.25 16.15 11.00
C VAL A 245 -0.93 16.79 10.64
N PHE A 246 -0.97 18.02 10.14
CA PHE A 246 0.21 18.82 9.78
C PHE A 246 0.46 19.90 10.81
N PHE A 247 1.73 20.16 11.08
CA PHE A 247 2.25 21.17 11.98
C PHE A 247 3.12 22.19 11.22
#